data_AF-A0A2S8BHD0-F1
#
_entry.id   AF-A0A2S8BHD0-F1
#
_cell.length_a   1.000
_cell.length_b   1.000
_cell.length_c   1.000
_cell.angle_alpha   90.00
_cell.angle_beta   90.00
_cell.angle_gamma   90.00
#
_symmetry.space_group_name_H-M   'P 1'
#
loop_
_entity.id
_entity.type
_entity.pdbx_description
1 polymer ?
#
loop_
_entity_poly.entity_id
_entity_poly.type
_entity_poly.pdbx_seq_one_letter_code
_entity_poly.pdbx_strand_id
1 'polypeptide(L)' 'MSSYEQGTVLTCTHEGCGCRVRIEVECHCTESSDAYQCTCGADLVPVS' A
#
# COMPACT_ATOMS: atom_id res chain seq x y z
N MET A 1 -0.86 -0.63 12.79
CA MET A 1 -0.35 0.65 12.25
C MET A 1 0.67 0.36 11.15
N SER A 2 0.21 0.06 9.93
CA SER A 2 1.08 0.06 8.74
C SER A 2 1.14 1.48 8.17
N SER A 3 1.77 2.40 8.91
CA SER A 3 2.10 3.72 8.37
C SER A 3 3.35 3.55 7.51
N TYR A 4 3.20 3.63 6.20
CA TYR A 4 4.32 3.66 5.27
C TYR A 4 4.86 5.09 5.17
N GLU A 5 6.19 5.23 5.21
CA GLU A 5 6.84 6.52 5.11
C GLU A 5 6.63 7.15 3.73
N GLN A 6 6.69 8.48 3.66
CA GLN A 6 6.68 9.20 2.38
C GLN A 6 7.77 8.64 1.46
N GLY A 7 7.41 8.40 0.20
CA GLY A 7 8.30 7.82 -0.81
C GLY A 7 8.30 6.30 -0.86
N THR A 8 7.71 5.61 0.12
CA THR A 8 7.53 4.15 0.07
C THR A 8 6.74 3.78 -1.18
N VAL A 9 7.23 2.80 -1.93
CA VAL A 9 6.50 2.23 -3.07
C VAL A 9 5.87 0.91 -2.64
N LEU A 10 4.58 0.76 -2.91
CA LEU A 10 3.85 -0.48 -2.68
C LEU A 10 3.53 -1.13 -4.03
N THR A 11 3.45 -2.45 -4.04
CA THR A 11 3.07 -3.27 -5.18
C THR A 11 1.90 -4.17 -4.80
N CYS A 12 1.00 -4.41 -5.76
CA CYS A 12 -0.06 -5.38 -5.59
C CYS A 12 0.49 -6.80 -5.56
N THR A 13 -0.06 -7.62 -4.66
CA THR A 13 0.28 -9.05 -4.51
C THR A 13 -0.43 -9.94 -5.53
N HIS A 14 -1.46 -9.44 -6.23
CA HIS A 14 -2.15 -10.21 -7.25
C HIS A 14 -1.30 -10.38 -8.50
N GLU A 15 -1.09 -11.63 -8.90
CA GLU A 15 -0.36 -11.98 -10.12
C GLU A 15 -1.06 -11.37 -11.35
N GLY A 16 -0.28 -10.72 -12.22
CA GLY A 16 -0.80 -10.09 -13.44
C GLY A 16 -1.44 -8.70 -13.26
N CYS A 17 -1.70 -8.23 -12.02
CA CYS A 17 -2.19 -6.88 -11.80
C CYS A 17 -1.10 -5.82 -12.05
N GLY A 18 0.07 -6.01 -11.43
CA GLY A 18 1.24 -5.15 -11.64
C GLY A 18 1.12 -3.71 -11.13
N CYS A 19 0.02 -3.37 -10.44
CA CYS A 19 -0.17 -2.04 -9.89
C CYS A 19 0.93 -1.68 -8.88
N ARG A 20 1.43 -0.45 -9.00
CA ARG A 20 2.37 0.16 -8.06
C ARG A 20 1.86 1.53 -7.65
N VAL A 21 1.97 1.82 -6.36
CA VAL A 21 1.61 3.12 -5.80
C VAL A 21 2.78 3.65 -4.99
N ARG A 22 2.95 4.97 -4.98
CA ARG A 22 3.93 5.63 -4.12
C ARG A 22 3.18 6.43 -3.06
N ILE A 23 3.62 6.30 -1.81
CA ILE A 23 3.08 7.09 -0.71
C ILE A 23 3.62 8.52 -0.85
N GLU A 24 2.77 9.46 -1.25
CA GLU A 24 3.16 10.87 -1.35
C GLU A 24 3.05 11.60 -0.02
N VAL A 25 2.13 11.19 0.84
CA VAL A 25 1.96 11.69 2.20
C VAL A 25 1.62 10.51 3.09
N GLU A 26 2.23 10.45 4.26
CA GLU A 26 2.01 9.41 5.25
C GLU A 26 0.57 9.46 5.76
N CYS A 27 -0.06 8.29 5.88
CA CYS A 27 -1.37 8.16 6.51
C CYS A 27 -1.18 7.94 8.02
N HIS A 28 -1.66 8.89 8.82
CA HIS A 28 -1.62 8.88 10.29
C HIS A 28 -2.98 8.55 10.93
N CYS A 29 -3.88 7.91 10.19
CA CYS A 29 -5.19 7.53 10.69
C CYS A 29 -5.05 6.49 11.83
N THR A 30 -5.52 6.84 13.03
CA THR A 30 -5.37 6.03 14.26
C THR A 30 -6.20 4.75 14.27
N GLU A 31 -7.28 4.69 13.49
CA GLU A 31 -8.23 3.57 13.48
C GLU A 31 -7.97 2.53 12.37
N SER A 32 -7.10 2.84 11.42
CA SER A 32 -6.85 1.96 10.26
C SER A 32 -5.50 1.26 10.43
N SER A 33 -5.54 0.05 10.97
CA SER A 33 -4.41 -0.90 10.83
C SER A 33 -4.50 -1.73 9.56
N ASP A 34 -5.43 -1.40 8.67
CA ASP A 34 -5.64 -2.11 7.42
C ASP A 34 -4.53 -1.84 6.41
N ALA A 35 -4.20 -2.87 5.63
CA ALA A 35 -3.32 -2.71 4.48
C ALA A 35 -3.97 -1.82 3.42
N TYR A 36 -3.16 -1.15 2.62
CA TYR A 36 -3.68 -0.48 1.43
C TYR A 36 -4.19 -1.54 0.45
N GLN A 37 -5.41 -1.37 -0.05
CA GLN A 37 -6.02 -2.33 -0.95
C GLN A 37 -5.94 -1.83 -2.39
N CYS A 38 -5.55 -2.72 -3.31
CA CYS A 38 -5.66 -2.47 -4.73
C CYS A 38 -7.12 -2.54 -5.17
N THR A 39 -7.49 -1.88 -6.27
CA THR A 39 -8.84 -1.99 -6.85
C THR A 39 -9.22 -3.42 -7.24
N CYS A 40 -8.25 -4.31 -7.47
CA CYS A 40 -8.51 -5.75 -7.70
C CYS A 40 -8.90 -6.51 -6.41
N GLY A 41 -8.86 -5.86 -5.24
CA GLY A 41 -9.20 -6.43 -3.94
C GLY A 41 -8.02 -7.05 -3.18
N ALA A 42 -6.84 -7.15 -3.80
CA ALA A 42 -5.65 -7.68 -3.14
C ALA A 42 -4.87 -6.59 -2.39
N ASP A 43 -4.10 -7.01 -1.39
CA ASP A 43 -3.28 -6.11 -0.59
C ASP A 43 -2.09 -5.56 -1.38
N LEU A 44 -1.74 -4.31 -1.10
CA LEU A 44 -0.52 -3.64 -1.53
C LEU A 44 0.54 -3.81 -0.44
N VAL A 45 1.72 -4.29 -0.82
CA VAL A 45 2.87 -4.51 0.07
C VAL A 45 4.09 -3.72 -0.40
N PRO A 46 5.00 -3.29 0.49
CA PRO A 46 6.22 -2.60 0.08
C PRO A 46 7.02 -3.42 -0.94
N VAL A 47 7.52 -2.77 -1.98
CA VAL A 47 8.60 -3.34 -2.80
C VAL A 47 9.89 -3.25 -1.99
N SER A 48 10.51 -4.41 -1.76
CA SER A 48 11.85 -4.55 -1.20
C SER A 48 12.96 -4.25 -2.21
#